data_AF-A0A355SFL3-F1
#
_entry.id   AF-A0A355SFL3-F1
#
_cell.length_a   1.000
_cell.length_b   1.000
_cell.length_c   1.000
_cell.angle_alpha   90.00
_cell.angle_beta   90.00
_cell.angle_gamma   90.00
#
_symmetry.space_group_name_H-M   'P 1'
#
loop_
_entity.id
_entity.type
_entity.pdbx_description
1 polymer ?
#
loop_
_entity_poly.entity_id
_entity_poly.type
_entity_poly.pdbx_seq_one_letter_code
_entity_poly.pdbx_strand_id
1 'polypeptide(L)' 'MGYYFAPLHYISGDIIIDGRNISSMKPDDIRRQILGSEISYIPQAAMNALNPTQKIISFIEDVIHAHNPKAAKGD' A
#
# COMPACT_ATOMS: atom_id res chain seq x y z
N MET A 1 0.93 -5.61 -2.79
CA MET A 1 1.10 -5.54 -4.26
C MET A 1 0.43 -6.73 -4.91
N GLY A 2 -0.55 -6.48 -5.78
CA GLY A 2 -1.48 -7.50 -6.30
C GLY A 2 -0.82 -8.62 -7.11
N TYR A 3 0.40 -8.43 -7.60
CA TYR A 3 1.08 -9.35 -8.52
C TYR A 3 1.56 -10.67 -7.88
N TYR A 4 1.50 -10.81 -6.55
CA TYR A 4 1.74 -12.08 -5.86
C TYR A 4 0.44 -12.80 -5.46
N PHE A 5 -0.72 -12.17 -5.67
CA PHE A 5 -2.00 -12.71 -5.26
C PHE A 5 -2.77 -13.25 -6.47
N ALA A 6 -3.50 -14.34 -6.26
CA ALA A 6 -4.36 -14.92 -7.28
C ALA A 6 -5.34 -13.86 -7.85
N PRO A 7 -5.63 -13.90 -9.16
CA PRO A 7 -5.29 -14.96 -10.13
C PRO A 7 -3.88 -14.84 -10.76
N LEU A 8 -3.08 -13.85 -10.35
CA LEU A 8 -1.75 -13.66 -10.92
C LEU A 8 -0.72 -14.60 -10.29
N HIS A 9 0.14 -15.16 -11.13
CA HIS A 9 1.27 -15.99 -10.72
C HIS A 9 2.57 -15.30 -11.10
N TYR A 10 3.44 -15.15 -10.11
CA TYR A 10 4.79 -14.65 -10.35
C TYR A 10 5.58 -15.66 -11.19
N ILE A 11 6.11 -15.24 -12.34
CA ILE A 11 6.86 -16.10 -13.26
C ILE A 11 8.37 -15.95 -13.02
N SER A 12 8.89 -14.73 -13.16
CA SER A 12 10.31 -14.40 -12.96
C SER A 12 10.53 -12.88 -12.94
N GLY A 13 11.73 -12.45 -12.60
CA GLY A 13 12.15 -11.04 -12.57
C GLY A 13 12.67 -10.62 -11.20
N ASP A 14 12.92 -9.33 -11.02
CA ASP A 14 13.20 -8.72 -9.72
C ASP A 14 12.73 -7.26 -9.75
N ILE A 15 12.19 -6.79 -8.64
CA ILE A 15 11.83 -5.39 -8.43
C ILE A 15 12.82 -4.83 -7.42
N ILE A 16 13.65 -3.89 -7.87
CA ILE A 16 14.69 -3.26 -7.06
C ILE A 16 14.26 -1.81 -6.83
N ILE A 17 14.08 -1.44 -5.56
CA ILE A 17 13.75 -0.07 -5.14
C ILE A 17 14.91 0.39 -4.25
N ASP A 18 15.54 1.50 -4.63
CA ASP A 18 16.68 2.08 -3.91
C ASP A 18 17.77 1.05 -3.52
N GLY A 19 18.11 0.16 -4.46
CA GLY A 19 19.11 -0.89 -4.27
C GLY A 19 18.63 -2.10 -3.45
N ARG A 20 17.40 -2.09 -2.94
CA ARG A 20 16.79 -3.21 -2.21
C ARG A 20 15.88 -4.02 -3.13
N ASN A 21 16.15 -5.33 -3.25
CA ASN A 21 15.25 -6.25 -3.95
C ASN A 21 14.03 -6.54 -3.06
N ILE A 22 12.85 -6.10 -3.50
CA ILE A 22 11.59 -6.30 -2.79
C ILE A 22 10.85 -7.56 -3.25
N SER A 23 11.22 -8.15 -4.40
CA SER A 23 10.55 -9.34 -4.94
C SER A 23 10.72 -10.58 -4.07
N SER A 24 11.79 -10.62 -3.27
CA SER A 24 12.13 -11.71 -2.36
C SER A 24 11.65 -11.47 -0.92
N MET A 25 10.98 -10.35 -0.65
CA MET A 25 10.43 -10.02 0.67
C MET A 25 9.07 -10.68 0.91
N LYS A 26 8.73 -10.94 2.18
CA LYS A 26 7.39 -11.41 2.54
C LYS A 26 6.35 -10.32 2.27
N PRO A 27 5.13 -10.66 1.80
CA PRO A 27 4.11 -9.66 1.48
C PRO A 27 3.78 -8.67 2.60
N ASP A 28 3.76 -9.11 3.86
CA ASP A 28 3.50 -8.23 5.01
C ASP A 28 4.67 -7.28 5.30
N ASP A 29 5.91 -7.71 5.06
CA ASP A 29 7.09 -6.83 5.20
C ASP A 29 7.07 -5.73 4.14
N ILE A 30 6.70 -6.06 2.90
CA ILE A 30 6.50 -5.08 1.81
C ILE A 30 5.39 -4.10 2.20
N ARG A 31 4.26 -4.59 2.71
CA ARG A 31 3.13 -3.74 3.12
C ARG A 31 3.50 -2.73 4.20
N ARG A 32 4.32 -3.13 5.19
CA ARG A 32 4.67 -2.28 6.34
C ARG A 32 5.85 -1.35 6.08
N GLN A 33 6.86 -1.80 5.34
CA GLN A 33 8.11 -1.07 5.20
C GLN A 33 8.21 -0.29 3.88
N ILE A 34 7.52 -0.74 2.83
CA ILE A 34 7.71 -0.21 1.47
C ILE A 34 6.48 0.57 1.01
N LEU A 35 5.29 -0.04 1.09
CA LEU A 35 4.05 0.60 0.63
C LEU A 35 3.61 1.71 1.58
N GLY A 36 3.35 2.90 1.03
CA GLY A 36 2.92 4.07 1.78
C GLY A 36 4.03 4.80 2.55
N SER A 37 5.25 4.23 2.59
CA SER A 37 6.46 4.85 3.16
C SER A 37 7.44 5.24 2.05
N GLU A 38 8.01 4.24 1.37
CA GLU A 38 9.02 4.46 0.32
C GLU A 38 8.36 4.70 -1.05
N ILE A 39 7.27 3.99 -1.34
CA ILE A 39 6.53 4.11 -2.60
C ILE A 39 5.02 4.21 -2.37
N SER A 40 4.39 5.04 -3.19
CA SER A 40 2.94 5.16 -3.29
C SER A 40 2.54 5.19 -4.76
N TYR A 41 1.38 4.62 -5.09
CA TYR A 41 0.85 4.64 -6.45
C TYR A 41 -0.65 4.92 -6.43
N ILE A 42 -1.13 5.60 -7.47
CA ILE A 42 -2.56 5.87 -7.67
C ILE A 42 -3.02 5.03 -8.86
N PRO A 43 -3.81 3.96 -8.65
CA PRO A 43 -4.27 3.12 -9.74
C PRO A 43 -5.26 3.87 -10.64
N GLN A 44 -5.44 3.35 -11.86
CA GLN A 44 -6.55 3.77 -12.71
C GLN A 44 -7.87 3.53 -11.97
N ALA A 45 -8.83 4.44 -12.14
CA ALA A 45 -10.10 4.44 -11.41
C ALA A 45 -9.97 4.45 -9.86
N ALA A 46 -8.90 5.05 -9.31
CA ALA A 46 -8.73 5.24 -7.86
C ALA A 46 -9.93 5.89 -7.17
N MET A 47 -10.71 6.71 -7.89
CA MET A 47 -11.92 7.34 -7.36
C MET A 47 -12.99 6.32 -6.93
N ASN A 48 -12.99 5.11 -7.49
CA ASN A 48 -13.93 4.05 -7.09
C ASN A 48 -13.64 3.50 -5.69
N ALA A 49 -12.42 3.69 -5.18
CA ALA A 49 -12.05 3.29 -3.82
C ALA A 49 -12.50 4.31 -2.76
N LEU A 50 -12.99 5.49 -3.17
CA LEU A 50 -13.45 6.51 -2.25
C LEU A 50 -14.89 6.21 -1.82
N ASN A 51 -15.09 5.99 -0.52
CA ASN A 51 -16.43 5.83 0.04
C ASN A 51 -17.19 7.18 -0.01
N PRO A 52 -18.31 7.29 -0.76
CA PRO A 52 -19.01 8.56 -0.95
C PRO A 52 -19.71 9.08 0.31
N THR A 53 -19.81 8.26 1.36
CA THR A 53 -20.45 8.64 2.64
C THR A 53 -19.44 9.09 3.71
N GLN A 54 -18.14 8.96 3.44
CA GLN A 54 -17.07 9.29 4.37
C GLN A 54 -16.45 10.65 4.01
N LYS A 55 -16.10 11.44 5.03
CA LYS A 55 -15.33 12.67 4.82
C LYS A 55 -13.93 12.33 4.31
N ILE A 56 -13.40 13.16 3.42
CA ILE A 56 -12.05 13.00 2.87
C ILE A 56 -11.00 12.90 3.99
N ILE A 57 -11.08 13.75 5.01
CA ILE A 57 -10.12 13.74 6.13
C ILE A 57 -10.16 12.43 6.91
N SER A 58 -11.36 11.89 7.18
CA SER A 58 -11.50 10.61 7.88
C SER A 58 -10.94 9.45 7.06
N PHE A 59 -11.09 9.49 5.73
CA PHE A 59 -10.47 8.51 4.85
C PHE A 59 -8.93 8.61 4.89
N ILE A 60 -8.37 9.82 4.89
CA ILE A 60 -6.94 10.04 5.03
C ILE A 60 -6.42 9.50 6.37
N GLU A 61 -7.12 9.75 7.47
CA GLU A 61 -6.78 9.21 8.80
C GLU A 61 -6.76 7.68 8.82
N ASP A 62 -7.74 7.03 8.19
CA ASP A 62 -7.80 5.57 8.09
C ASP A 62 -6.59 5.02 7.32
N VAL A 63 -6.20 5.68 6.21
CA VAL A 63 -5.00 5.31 5.45
C VAL A 63 -3.75 5.47 6.32
N ILE A 64 -3.62 6.57 7.06
CA ILE A 64 -2.47 6.79 7.97
C ILE A 64 -2.42 5.70 9.04
N HIS A 65 -3.55 5.35 9.69
CA HIS A 65 -3.56 4.30 10.72
C HIS A 65 -3.27 2.90 10.17
N ALA A 66 -3.68 2.61 8.93
CA ALA A 66 -3.39 1.32 8.29
C ALA A 66 -1.88 1.09 8.06
N HIS A 67 -1.13 2.16 7.82
CA HIS A 67 0.32 2.12 7.60
C HIS A 67 1.13 2.46 8.87
N ASN A 68 0.57 3.25 9.78
CA ASN A 68 1.14 3.61 11.08
C ASN A 68 0.11 3.46 12.22
N PRO A 69 -0.05 2.26 12.80
CA PRO A 69 -1.03 2.00 13.84
C PRO A 69 -0.83 2.80 15.15
N LYS A 70 0.34 3.42 15.32
CA LYS A 70 0.68 4.23 16.51
C LYS A 70 0.46 5.73 16.27
N ALA A 71 0.00 6.14 15.08
CA ALA A 71 -0.30 7.54 14.83
C ALA A 71 -1.41 8.01 15.79
N ALA A 72 -1.25 9.24 16.29
CA ALA A 72 -2.28 9.85 17.12
C ALA A 72 -3.48 10.22 16.24
N LYS A 73 -4.69 9.95 16.73
CA LYS A 73 -5.91 10.40 16.07
C LYS A 73 -6.04 11.91 16.29
N GLY A 74 -6.28 12.66 15.22
CA GLY A 74 -6.63 14.08 15.31
C GLY A 74 -8.00 14.25 15.98
N ASP A 75 -8.17 15.34 16.71
CA ASP A 75 -9.45 15.73 17.32
C ASP A 75 -10.52 16.08 16.26
#